data_AF-A0A7I8CHJ5-F1
#
_entry.id   AF-A0A7I8CHJ5-F1
#
_cell.length_a   1.000
_cell.length_b   1.000
_cell.length_c   1.000
_cell.angle_alpha   90.00
_cell.angle_beta   90.00
_cell.angle_gamma   90.00
#
_symmetry.space_group_name_H-M   'P 1'
#
loop_
_entity.id
_entity.type
_entity.pdbx_description
1 polymer ?
#
loop_
_entity_poly.entity_id
_entity_poly.type
_entity_poly.pdbx_seq_one_letter_code
_entity_poly.pdbx_strand_id
1 'polypeptide(L)'
;MELQNHWQAGVHANVQPTVQSRGADSSTGVDRVLIIAYRKKKKESQRQFWARFGVTQSRGSRFESGAEIPAPVSILLGLYFTKTVTDGDLGRAEKVLHNPEARELINLDQ
;
A
#
# COMPACT_ATOMS: atom_id res chain seq x y z
N MET A 1 -7.20 27.11 -16.61
CA MET A 1 -7.68 25.80 -16.12
C MET A 1 -7.09 25.61 -14.74
N GLU A 2 -7.80 26.07 -13.71
CA GLU A 2 -7.35 25.96 -12.32
C GLU A 2 -8.05 24.75 -11.69
N LEU A 3 -7.28 23.80 -11.19
CA LEU A 3 -7.78 22.62 -10.48
C LEU A 3 -7.91 22.97 -9.00
N GLN A 4 -9.15 23.18 -8.56
CA GLN A 4 -9.50 23.47 -7.18
C GLN A 4 -9.39 22.20 -6.33
N ASN A 5 -8.32 22.11 -5.54
CA ASN A 5 -8.18 21.14 -4.46
C ASN A 5 -9.19 21.46 -3.34
N HIS A 6 -10.25 20.66 -3.23
CA HIS A 6 -11.31 20.82 -2.25
C HIS A 6 -11.04 19.96 -1.01
N TRP A 7 -10.20 20.45 -0.10
CA TRP A 7 -10.22 20.01 1.29
C TRP A 7 -10.84 21.13 2.12
N GLN A 8 -12.15 21.05 2.39
CA GLN A 8 -12.81 21.94 3.34
C GLN A 8 -12.76 21.32 4.74
N ALA A 9 -11.98 21.94 5.62
CA ALA A 9 -12.11 21.79 7.06
C ALA A 9 -13.14 22.81 7.56
N GLY A 10 -14.31 22.33 7.98
CA GLY A 10 -15.40 23.13 8.54
C GLY A 10 -15.98 22.47 9.79
N VAL A 11 -15.73 23.12 10.93
CA VAL A 11 -16.19 22.82 12.30
C VAL A 11 -17.71 22.86 12.47
N HIS A 12 -18.30 21.96 13.28
CA HIS A 12 -19.44 22.26 14.17
C HIS A 12 -19.54 21.20 15.29
N ALA A 13 -19.59 21.68 16.54
CA ALA A 13 -19.90 20.90 17.74
C ALA A 13 -21.42 20.77 17.93
N ASN A 14 -21.94 19.59 18.32
CA ASN A 14 -22.74 19.35 19.55
C ASN A 14 -23.41 17.93 19.57
N VAL A 15 -23.09 17.17 20.62
CA VAL A 15 -23.76 16.02 21.32
C VAL A 15 -24.81 15.13 20.62
N GLN A 16 -24.51 13.82 20.51
CA GLN A 16 -25.35 12.70 21.03
C GLN A 16 -24.60 11.34 21.01
N PRO A 17 -24.69 10.49 22.05
CA PRO A 17 -24.04 9.18 22.08
C PRO A 17 -24.93 8.15 21.38
N THR A 18 -24.84 8.07 20.06
CA THR A 18 -25.43 6.94 19.34
C THR A 18 -24.43 5.79 19.36
N VAL A 19 -24.84 4.68 19.95
CA VAL A 19 -24.15 3.39 19.96
C VAL A 19 -24.05 2.91 18.50
N GLN A 20 -23.04 3.39 17.77
CA GLN A 20 -22.79 2.97 16.40
C GLN A 20 -22.06 1.64 16.47
N SER A 21 -22.77 0.58 16.08
CA SER A 21 -22.18 -0.66 15.64
C SER A 21 -21.00 -0.33 14.74
N ARG A 22 -19.79 -0.79 15.09
CA ARG A 22 -18.62 -0.77 14.22
C ARG A 22 -18.91 -1.66 13.00
N GLY A 23 -19.71 -1.12 12.09
CA GLY A 23 -19.92 -1.64 10.76
C GLY A 23 -18.58 -1.56 10.03
N ALA A 24 -18.26 -2.66 9.38
CA ALA A 24 -17.03 -2.85 8.65
C ALA A 24 -16.86 -1.78 7.56
N ASP A 25 -15.98 -0.80 7.78
CA ASP A 25 -15.33 -0.08 6.69
C ASP A 25 -14.22 -0.97 6.12
N SER A 26 -14.64 -2.06 5.47
CA SER A 26 -13.78 -2.99 4.75
C SER A 26 -14.06 -2.86 3.26
N SER A 27 -13.61 -1.76 2.67
CA SER A 27 -13.64 -1.53 1.22
C SER A 27 -12.83 -0.27 0.94
N THR A 28 -11.51 -0.35 0.83
CA THR A 28 -10.84 -0.37 -0.49
C THR A 28 -9.40 -0.95 -0.45
N GLY A 29 -8.98 -1.57 0.65
CA GLY A 29 -7.63 -2.16 0.80
C GLY A 29 -7.61 -3.68 0.63
N VAL A 30 -6.51 -4.23 0.13
CA VAL A 30 -6.25 -5.68 0.21
C VAL A 30 -6.35 -6.12 1.67
N ASP A 31 -7.15 -7.15 1.95
CA ASP A 31 -7.38 -7.63 3.31
C ASP A 31 -6.07 -8.03 4.00
N ARG A 32 -5.78 -7.39 5.14
CA ARG A 32 -4.63 -7.70 6.01
C ARG A 32 -4.55 -9.18 6.36
N VAL A 33 -5.68 -9.83 6.62
CA VAL A 33 -5.73 -11.26 6.95
C VAL A 33 -5.22 -12.10 5.78
N LEU A 34 -5.64 -11.76 4.56
CA LEU A 34 -5.16 -12.39 3.33
C LEU A 34 -3.66 -12.18 3.13
N ILE A 35 -3.15 -10.95 3.35
CA ILE A 35 -1.73 -10.61 3.23
C ILE A 35 -0.89 -11.50 4.17
N ILE A 36 -1.26 -11.56 5.45
CA ILE A 36 -0.54 -12.34 6.46
C ILE A 36 -0.59 -13.83 6.14
N ALA A 37 -1.78 -14.34 5.78
CA ALA A 37 -1.96 -15.75 5.44
C ALA A 37 -1.12 -16.15 4.22
N TYR A 38 -1.11 -15.31 3.18
CA TYR A 38 -0.30 -15.53 1.98
C TYR A 38 1.19 -15.58 2.30
N ARG A 39 1.71 -14.58 3.02
CA ARG A 39 3.12 -14.55 3.42
C ARG A 39 3.52 -15.79 4.21
N LYS A 40 2.70 -16.17 5.20
CA LYS A 40 2.94 -17.37 6.02
C LYS A 40 2.91 -18.65 5.17
N LYS A 41 1.97 -18.77 4.22
CA LYS A 41 1.91 -19.89 3.28
C LYS A 41 3.17 -20.00 2.42
N LYS A 42 3.75 -18.86 2.02
CA LYS A 42 5.04 -18.78 1.32
C LYS A 42 6.26 -19.01 2.20
N LYS A 43 6.09 -19.12 3.53
CA LYS A 43 7.15 -19.26 4.54
C LYS A 43 8.16 -18.11 4.51
N GLU A 44 7.69 -16.91 4.22
CA GLU A 44 8.54 -15.73 4.13
C GLU A 44 8.55 -14.94 5.43
N SER A 45 9.72 -14.40 5.78
CA SER A 45 9.81 -13.38 6.82
C SER A 45 9.11 -12.09 6.37
N GLN A 46 8.74 -11.23 7.34
CA GLN A 46 8.23 -9.89 7.04
C GLN A 46 9.21 -9.10 6.17
N ARG A 47 10.52 -9.18 6.46
CA ARG A 47 11.55 -8.51 5.66
C ARG A 47 11.49 -8.95 4.20
N GLN A 48 11.48 -10.25 3.93
CA GLN A 48 11.46 -10.79 2.57
C GLN A 48 10.18 -10.39 1.83
N PHE A 49 9.03 -10.48 2.50
CA PHE A 49 7.75 -10.16 1.89
C PHE A 49 7.61 -8.68 1.53
N TRP A 50 7.85 -7.81 2.52
CA TRP A 50 7.60 -6.38 2.40
C TRP A 50 8.65 -5.65 1.56
N ALA A 51 9.88 -6.17 1.46
CA ALA A 51 10.92 -5.60 0.62
C ALA A 51 10.51 -5.47 -0.86
N ARG A 52 9.70 -6.41 -1.37
CA ARG A 52 9.17 -6.37 -2.76
C ARG A 52 8.40 -5.09 -3.08
N PHE A 53 7.78 -4.49 -2.07
CA PHE A 53 6.94 -3.31 -2.18
C PHE A 53 7.66 -2.05 -1.67
N GLY A 54 8.99 -2.10 -1.52
CA GLY A 54 9.78 -0.99 -0.97
C GLY A 54 9.52 -0.72 0.52
N VAL A 55 8.98 -1.71 1.26
CA VAL A 55 8.60 -1.55 2.66
C VAL A 55 9.63 -2.23 3.57
N THR A 56 10.12 -1.50 4.57
CA THR A 56 11.05 -2.06 5.57
C THR A 56 10.36 -3.07 6.49
N GLN A 57 11.12 -3.98 7.10
CA GLN A 57 10.56 -5.00 8.00
C GLN A 57 9.75 -4.38 9.15
N SER A 58 10.24 -3.32 9.79
CA SER A 58 9.56 -2.66 10.91
C SER A 58 8.24 -2.00 10.48
N ARG A 59 8.19 -1.39 9.30
CA ARG A 59 6.94 -0.85 8.71
C ARG A 59 5.97 -1.97 8.36
N GLY A 60 6.44 -3.03 7.73
CA GLY A 60 5.64 -4.22 7.41
C GLY A 60 5.02 -4.86 8.65
N SER A 61 5.77 -4.95 9.76
CA SER A 61 5.25 -5.44 11.03
C SER A 61 4.08 -4.60 11.57
N ARG A 62 4.14 -3.27 11.41
CA ARG A 62 3.05 -2.37 11.80
C ARG A 62 1.81 -2.58 10.94
N PHE A 63 1.97 -2.72 9.63
CA PHE A 63 0.85 -3.05 8.74
C PHE A 63 0.21 -4.37 9.12
N GLU A 64 1.02 -5.40 9.37
CA GLU A 64 0.54 -6.68 9.88
C GLU A 64 -0.04 -6.60 11.30
N SER A 65 0.09 -5.49 12.01
CA SER A 65 -0.50 -5.26 13.34
C SER A 65 -1.71 -4.31 13.31
N GLY A 66 -2.12 -3.85 12.13
CA GLY A 66 -3.31 -3.00 11.96
C GLY A 66 -3.02 -1.53 11.70
N ALA A 67 -1.76 -1.13 11.48
CA ALA A 67 -1.48 0.20 10.96
C ALA A 67 -1.98 0.33 9.52
N GLU A 68 -2.39 1.54 9.15
CA GLU A 68 -2.82 1.88 7.79
C GLU A 68 -1.71 1.61 6.78
N ILE A 69 -2.07 0.95 5.67
CA ILE A 69 -1.17 0.72 4.53
C ILE A 69 -1.35 1.88 3.56
N PRO A 70 -0.29 2.65 3.24
CA PRO A 70 -0.37 3.76 2.30
C PRO A 70 -0.92 3.30 0.94
N ALA A 71 -1.73 4.16 0.30
CA ALA A 71 -2.39 3.85 -0.97
C ALA A 71 -1.45 3.28 -2.06
N PRO A 72 -0.20 3.80 -2.28
CA PRO A 72 0.70 3.23 -3.26
C PRO A 72 1.05 1.75 -2.99
N VAL A 73 1.25 1.39 -1.72
CA VAL A 73 1.56 0.00 -1.32
C VAL A 73 0.33 -0.89 -1.50
N SER A 74 -0.86 -0.39 -1.16
CA SER A 74 -2.13 -1.10 -1.36
C SER A 74 -2.41 -1.40 -2.83
N ILE A 75 -2.12 -0.46 -3.74
CA ILE A 75 -2.24 -0.66 -5.20
C ILE A 75 -1.29 -1.77 -5.66
N LEU A 76 -0.01 -1.73 -5.26
CA LEU A 76 0.96 -2.76 -5.63
C LEU A 76 0.58 -4.15 -5.11
N LEU A 77 0.08 -4.24 -3.88
CA LEU A 77 -0.45 -5.49 -3.32
C LEU A 77 -1.63 -6.00 -4.15
N GLY A 78 -2.56 -5.12 -4.55
CA GLY A 78 -3.68 -5.46 -5.41
C GLY A 78 -3.23 -6.03 -6.76
N LEU A 79 -2.29 -5.37 -7.43
CA LEU A 79 -1.70 -5.85 -8.68
C LEU A 79 -1.01 -7.22 -8.52
N TYR A 80 -0.31 -7.42 -7.39
CA TYR A 80 0.41 -8.67 -7.12
C TYR A 80 -0.53 -9.85 -6.84
N PHE A 81 -1.60 -9.62 -6.07
CA PHE A 81 -2.57 -10.67 -5.75
C PHE A 81 -3.48 -11.01 -6.92
N THR A 82 -3.78 -10.04 -7.79
CA THR A 82 -4.50 -10.27 -9.05
C THR A 82 -3.63 -10.89 -10.15
N LYS A 83 -2.33 -11.13 -9.88
CA LYS A 83 -1.35 -11.67 -10.84
C LYS A 83 -1.08 -10.77 -12.04
N THR A 84 -1.41 -9.48 -11.92
CA THR A 84 -1.07 -8.46 -12.92
C THR A 84 0.43 -8.16 -12.91
N VAL A 85 1.07 -8.21 -11.73
CA VAL A 85 2.53 -8.10 -11.58
C VAL A 85 3.09 -9.30 -10.82
N THR A 86 4.31 -9.66 -11.15
CA THR A 86 5.08 -10.77 -10.58
C THR A 86 6.28 -10.27 -9.78
N ASP A 87 6.95 -11.17 -9.05
CA ASP A 87 8.23 -10.86 -8.37
C ASP A 87 9.28 -10.32 -9.36
N GLY A 88 9.28 -10.82 -10.60
CA GLY A 88 10.21 -10.36 -11.64
C GLY A 88 9.94 -8.93 -12.09
N ASP A 89 8.67 -8.51 -12.14
CA ASP A 89 8.28 -7.15 -12.52
C ASP A 89 8.67 -6.15 -11.43
N LEU A 90 8.39 -6.49 -10.16
CA LEU A 90 8.78 -5.69 -9.00
C LEU A 90 10.31 -5.58 -8.88
N GLY A 91 11.04 -6.67 -9.12
CA GLY A 91 12.51 -6.65 -9.10
C GLY A 91 13.12 -5.81 -10.23
N ARG A 92 12.50 -5.75 -11.42
CA ARG A 92 12.94 -4.82 -12.48
C ARG A 92 12.66 -3.37 -12.09
N ALA A 93 11.49 -3.08 -11.54
CA ALA A 93 11.15 -1.74 -11.06
C ALA A 93 12.12 -1.25 -9.96
N GLU A 94 12.46 -2.12 -9.01
CA GLU A 94 13.44 -1.83 -7.94
C GLU A 94 14.81 -1.47 -8.52
N LYS A 95 15.29 -2.21 -9.52
CA LYS A 95 16.57 -1.91 -10.19
C LYS A 95 16.59 -0.55 -10.87
N VAL A 96 15.48 -0.14 -11.49
CA VAL A 96 15.39 1.20 -12.09
C VAL A 96 15.46 2.28 -11.01
N LEU A 97 14.86 2.03 -9.85
CA LEU A 97 14.97 2.95 -8.72
C LEU A 97 16.38 3.02 -8.15
N HIS A 98 17.19 1.97 -8.21
CA HIS A 98 18.56 1.98 -7.66
C HIS A 98 19.67 2.25 -8.69
N ASN A 99 19.38 2.20 -9.98
CA ASN A 99 20.32 2.52 -11.04
C ASN A 99 20.12 3.97 -11.54
N PRO A 100 21.07 4.90 -11.32
CA PRO A 100 20.95 6.29 -11.75
C PRO A 100 20.79 6.45 -13.26
N GLU A 101 21.43 5.63 -14.10
CA GLU A 101 21.31 5.71 -15.57
C GLU A 101 19.92 5.25 -16.06
N ALA A 102 19.30 4.29 -15.37
CA ALA A 102 17.96 3.82 -15.71
C ALA A 102 16.87 4.86 -15.37
N ARG A 103 17.13 5.74 -14.38
CA ARG A 103 16.23 6.86 -14.06
C ARG A 103 16.20 7.92 -15.17
N GLU A 104 17.30 8.13 -15.89
CA GLU A 104 17.37 9.07 -17.01
C GLU A 104 16.53 8.62 -18.21
N LEU A 105 16.44 7.32 -18.46
CA LEU A 105 15.60 6.75 -19.52
C LEU A 105 14.09 6.88 -19.25
N ILE A 106 13.67 6.93 -17.98
CA ILE A 106 12.25 7.20 -17.63
C ILE A 106 11.90 8.68 -17.90
N ASN A 107 12.86 9.59 -17.83
CA ASN A 107 12.63 11.02 -17.99
C ASN A 107 12.60 11.51 -19.45
N LEU A 108 12.82 10.65 -20.45
CA LEU A 108 12.95 11.06 -21.86
C LEU A 108 11.70 10.82 -22.72
N ASP A 109 10.64 10.21 -22.17
CA ASP A 109 9.38 9.95 -22.89
C ASP A 109 8.18 10.73 -22.30
N GLN A 110 8.41 11.82 -21.56
CA GLN A 110 7.37 12.76 -21.07
C GLN A 110 7.48 14.13 -21.73
#